data_AF-A0L0N5-F1
#
_entry.id   AF-A0L0N5-F1
#
_cell.length_a   1.000
_cell.length_b   1.000
_cell.length_c   1.000
_cell.angle_alpha   90.00
_cell.angle_beta   90.00
_cell.angle_gamma   90.00
#
_symmetry.space_group_name_H-M   'P 1'
#
loop_
_entity.id
_entity.type
_entity.pdbx_description
1 polymer ?
#
loop_
_entity_poly.entity_id
_entity_poly.type
_entity_poly.pdbx_seq_one_letter_code
_entity_poly.pdbx_strand_id
1 'polypeptide(L)'
;MDFPQFTYHPHPLDTGAVISSDATCECCGQARGFICSSGMYCRDNVEAICPWCVADGSAADKFNGHFVDDYPLLDAGLDIAIVKEVAERTPGYVSWQQEVWQSHCNDACEFHGDAELADLQALQGEALEDFLAEYLPNHALWQKLLSSYQKGGNPAIYKFQCRHCQQAIFTLDCH
;
A
#
# COMPACT_ATOMS: atom_id res chain seq x y z
N MET A 1 12.57 14.00 -17.51
CA MET A 1 11.95 14.10 -16.17
C MET A 1 11.86 12.68 -15.70
N ASP A 2 12.56 12.35 -14.62
CA ASP A 2 12.60 10.97 -14.14
C ASP A 2 11.30 10.63 -13.42
N PHE A 3 10.96 9.35 -13.38
CA PHE A 3 9.81 8.85 -12.63
C PHE A 3 10.03 9.12 -11.13
N PRO A 4 9.03 9.61 -10.38
CA PRO A 4 9.21 9.94 -8.98
C PRO A 4 9.49 8.69 -8.15
N GLN A 5 10.29 8.84 -7.09
CA GLN A 5 10.52 7.79 -6.11
C GLN A 5 9.66 8.02 -4.88
N PHE A 6 9.16 6.94 -4.30
CA PHE A 6 8.32 6.97 -3.11
C PHE A 6 8.97 6.14 -2.01
N THR A 7 9.13 6.75 -0.84
CA THR A 7 9.78 6.16 0.31
C THR A 7 9.09 4.88 0.79
N TYR A 8 7.75 4.89 0.82
CA TYR A 8 6.94 3.81 1.36
C TYR A 8 6.27 2.95 0.29
N HIS A 9 6.44 3.26 -0.99
CA HIS A 9 5.90 2.45 -2.08
C HIS A 9 6.92 2.39 -3.23
N PRO A 10 8.04 1.68 -3.06
CA PRO A 10 9.20 1.77 -3.94
C PRO A 10 8.95 1.29 -5.38
N HIS A 11 7.98 0.40 -5.58
CA HIS A 11 7.70 -0.25 -6.87
C HIS A 11 6.25 -0.07 -7.35
N PRO A 12 5.73 1.17 -7.46
CA PRO A 12 4.31 1.41 -7.66
C PRO A 12 3.80 0.98 -9.05
N LEU A 13 4.71 0.83 -10.03
CA LEU A 13 4.37 0.27 -11.34
C LEU A 13 4.18 -1.25 -11.26
N ASP A 14 5.01 -1.94 -10.48
CA ASP A 14 4.98 -3.41 -10.37
C ASP A 14 3.79 -3.88 -9.53
N THR A 15 3.39 -3.09 -8.53
CA THR A 15 2.19 -3.33 -7.72
C THR A 15 0.88 -2.91 -8.42
N GLY A 16 0.98 -2.20 -9.56
CA GLY A 16 -0.18 -1.66 -10.26
C GLY A 16 -0.82 -0.44 -9.61
N ALA A 17 -0.22 0.13 -8.56
CA ALA A 17 -0.64 1.38 -7.92
C ALA A 17 -0.48 2.60 -8.83
N VAL A 18 0.42 2.51 -9.81
CA VAL A 18 0.55 3.44 -10.92
C VAL A 18 0.45 2.67 -12.23
N ILE A 19 -0.38 3.15 -13.15
CA ILE A 19 -0.64 2.52 -14.43
C ILE A 19 -0.32 3.48 -15.58
N SER A 20 0.03 2.93 -16.74
CA SER A 20 0.15 3.72 -17.97
C SER A 20 -1.21 4.25 -18.40
N SER A 21 -1.30 5.53 -18.75
CA SER A 21 -2.55 6.17 -19.16
C SER A 21 -2.28 7.47 -19.92
N ASP A 22 -3.12 7.73 -20.94
CA ASP A 22 -3.13 8.99 -21.69
C ASP A 22 -3.98 10.07 -21.02
N ALA A 23 -4.58 9.79 -19.86
CA ALA A 23 -5.39 10.75 -19.12
C ALA A 23 -4.59 11.98 -18.72
N THR A 24 -5.27 13.13 -18.72
CA THR A 24 -4.69 14.39 -18.23
C THR A 24 -4.81 14.45 -16.72
N CYS A 25 -3.72 14.72 -16.01
CA CYS A 25 -3.75 14.89 -14.56
C CYS A 25 -4.66 16.05 -14.15
N GLU A 26 -5.63 15.79 -13.28
CA GLU A 26 -6.57 16.80 -12.77
C GLU A 26 -5.92 17.79 -11.81
N CYS A 27 -4.74 17.44 -11.24
CA CYS A 27 -3.94 18.38 -10.44
C CYS A 27 -3.21 19.40 -11.33
N CYS A 28 -2.27 18.94 -12.17
CA CYS A 28 -1.36 19.82 -12.92
C CYS A 28 -1.75 20.08 -14.38
N GLY A 29 -2.79 19.43 -14.91
CA GLY A 29 -3.23 19.59 -16.29
C GLY A 29 -2.32 18.97 -17.34
N GLN A 30 -1.39 18.09 -16.95
CA GLN A 30 -0.43 17.46 -17.87
C GLN A 30 -0.74 15.97 -18.07
N ALA A 31 -0.68 15.51 -19.33
CA ALA A 31 -0.69 14.09 -19.67
C ALA A 31 0.75 13.58 -19.75
N ARG A 32 1.21 12.89 -18.70
CA ARG A 32 2.60 12.40 -18.58
C ARG A 32 2.75 10.90 -18.85
N GLY A 33 1.68 10.24 -19.30
CA GLY A 33 1.67 8.81 -19.62
C GLY A 33 1.39 7.89 -18.44
N PHE A 34 1.17 8.42 -17.22
CA PHE A 34 0.92 7.63 -16.02
C PHE A 34 -0.09 8.30 -15.08
N ILE A 35 -0.93 7.49 -14.44
CA ILE A 35 -1.84 7.87 -13.35
C ILE A 35 -1.78 6.88 -12.19
N CYS A 36 -2.09 7.32 -10.98
CA CYS A 36 -2.35 6.42 -9.85
C CYS A 36 -3.67 5.69 -10.05
N SER A 37 -3.70 4.40 -9.72
CA SER A 37 -4.90 3.55 -9.86
C SER A 37 -5.80 3.60 -8.62
N SER A 38 -5.23 3.82 -7.44
CA SER A 38 -5.99 4.13 -6.23
C SER A 38 -6.50 5.56 -6.33
N GLY A 39 -7.80 5.74 -6.11
CA GLY A 39 -8.40 7.06 -5.98
C GLY A 39 -7.86 7.83 -4.78
N MET A 40 -8.19 9.10 -4.71
CA MET A 40 -7.91 9.95 -3.55
C MET A 40 -9.19 10.17 -2.77
N TYR A 41 -9.14 9.96 -1.46
CA TYR A 41 -10.22 10.37 -0.57
C TYR A 41 -10.22 11.89 -0.43
N CYS A 42 -11.19 12.54 -1.06
CA CYS A 42 -11.38 13.98 -1.01
C CYS A 42 -12.87 14.33 -1.23
N ARG A 43 -13.21 15.63 -1.14
CA ARG A 43 -14.58 16.10 -1.37
C ARG A 43 -14.95 16.15 -2.85
N ASP A 44 -13.95 16.33 -3.70
CA ASP A 44 -14.13 16.41 -5.15
C ASP A 44 -14.11 14.99 -5.76
N ASN A 45 -14.75 14.81 -6.92
CA ASN A 45 -14.63 13.54 -7.65
C ASN A 45 -13.39 13.59 -8.54
N VAL A 46 -12.25 13.14 -8.01
CA VAL A 46 -10.95 13.14 -8.69
C VAL A 46 -10.55 11.70 -9.03
N GLU A 47 -10.32 11.43 -10.30
CA GLU A 47 -10.06 10.08 -10.82
C GLU A 47 -8.66 9.94 -11.42
N ALA A 48 -8.09 11.01 -11.98
CA ALA A 48 -6.83 10.95 -12.72
C ALA A 48 -5.77 11.88 -12.11
N ILE A 49 -4.94 11.32 -11.21
CA ILE A 49 -3.78 12.02 -10.66
C ILE A 49 -2.48 11.35 -11.13
N CYS A 50 -1.53 12.15 -11.62
CA CYS A 50 -0.22 11.64 -12.01
C CYS A 50 0.70 11.44 -10.79
N PRO A 51 1.62 10.46 -10.84
CA PRO A 51 2.47 10.12 -9.69
C PRO A 51 3.39 11.27 -9.25
N TRP A 52 3.71 12.21 -10.14
CA TRP A 52 4.52 13.38 -9.76
C TRP A 52 3.77 14.33 -8.83
N CYS A 53 2.46 14.53 -9.04
CA CYS A 53 1.65 15.38 -8.18
C CYS A 53 1.36 14.73 -6.81
N VAL A 54 1.42 13.40 -6.76
CA VAL A 54 1.44 12.66 -5.48
C VAL A 54 2.78 12.91 -4.79
N ALA A 55 3.89 12.64 -5.48
CA ALA A 55 5.24 12.70 -4.90
C ALA A 55 5.62 14.06 -4.33
N ASP A 56 5.23 15.15 -5.01
CA ASP A 56 5.51 16.52 -4.56
C ASP A 56 4.48 17.09 -3.57
N GLY A 57 3.36 16.39 -3.35
CA GLY A 57 2.27 16.79 -2.47
C GLY A 57 1.25 17.75 -3.10
N SER A 58 1.46 18.19 -4.34
CA SER A 58 0.58 19.18 -4.98
C SER A 58 -0.86 18.71 -5.15
N ALA A 59 -1.10 17.41 -5.36
CA ALA A 59 -2.45 16.87 -5.43
C ALA A 59 -3.16 16.95 -4.06
N ALA A 60 -2.49 16.48 -3.00
CA ALA A 60 -3.04 16.54 -1.65
C ALA A 60 -3.30 17.99 -1.21
N ASP A 61 -2.38 18.92 -1.48
CA ASP A 61 -2.55 20.34 -1.18
C ASP A 61 -3.73 20.96 -1.94
N LYS A 62 -3.88 20.64 -3.23
CA LYS A 62 -4.91 21.23 -4.09
C LYS A 62 -6.32 20.77 -3.70
N PHE A 63 -6.47 19.49 -3.40
CA PHE A 63 -7.77 18.86 -3.18
C PHE A 63 -8.09 18.58 -1.71
N ASN A 64 -7.14 18.88 -0.81
CA ASN A 64 -7.23 18.60 0.63
C ASN A 64 -7.67 17.15 0.88
N GLY A 65 -6.93 16.21 0.29
CA GLY A 65 -7.27 14.78 0.24
C GLY A 65 -6.07 13.87 0.48
N HIS A 66 -6.37 12.61 0.80
CA HIS A 66 -5.37 11.57 1.10
C HIS A 66 -5.50 10.40 0.11
N PHE A 67 -4.38 9.77 -0.26
CA PHE A 67 -4.31 8.55 -1.06
C PHE A 67 -4.30 7.28 -0.23
N VAL A 68 -3.98 7.39 1.05
CA VAL A 68 -3.93 6.29 2.03
C VAL A 68 -4.61 6.77 3.32
N ASP A 69 -5.39 5.90 3.95
CA ASP A 69 -5.92 6.14 5.29
C ASP A 69 -4.81 6.41 6.31
N ASP A 70 -4.90 7.56 6.99
CA ASP A 70 -3.92 7.99 7.99
C ASP A 70 -4.18 7.36 9.37
N TYR A 71 -5.40 6.88 9.62
CA TYR A 71 -5.82 6.39 10.92
C TYR A 71 -4.96 5.23 11.47
N PRO A 72 -4.63 4.18 10.70
CA PRO A 72 -3.79 3.08 11.21
C PRO A 72 -2.42 3.53 11.70
N LEU A 73 -1.82 4.52 11.03
CA LEU A 73 -0.49 5.04 11.38
C LEU A 73 -0.56 6.02 12.56
N LEU A 74 -1.64 6.78 12.68
CA LEU A 74 -1.91 7.63 13.84
C LEU A 74 -2.16 6.80 15.10
N ASP A 75 -2.94 5.72 15.00
CA ASP A 75 -3.24 4.82 16.11
C ASP A 75 -1.97 4.08 16.60
N ALA A 76 -1.08 3.73 15.66
CA ALA A 76 0.26 3.22 15.97
C ALA A 76 1.20 4.26 16.63
N GLY A 77 0.80 5.53 16.72
CA GLY A 77 1.55 6.59 17.40
C GLY A 77 2.75 7.12 16.61
N LEU A 78 2.74 7.00 15.28
CA LEU A 78 3.83 7.50 14.44
C LEU A 78 3.89 9.04 14.40
N ASP A 79 5.07 9.56 14.05
CA ASP A 79 5.26 10.99 13.84
C ASP A 79 4.37 11.50 12.70
N ILE A 80 3.74 12.67 12.90
CA ILE A 80 2.78 13.23 11.94
C ILE A 80 3.40 13.50 10.56
N ALA A 81 4.72 13.72 10.49
CA ALA A 81 5.42 13.89 9.22
C ALA A 81 5.46 12.57 8.42
N ILE A 82 5.65 11.43 9.10
CA ILE A 82 5.62 10.10 8.47
C ILE A 82 4.20 9.80 7.98
N VAL A 83 3.21 10.04 8.85
CA VAL A 83 1.80 9.84 8.53
C VAL A 83 1.41 10.66 7.29
N LYS A 84 1.78 11.95 7.25
CA LYS A 84 1.53 12.81 6.09
C LYS A 84 2.24 12.34 4.83
N GLU A 85 3.49 11.88 4.92
CA GLU A 85 4.20 11.38 3.73
C GLU A 85 3.52 10.13 3.13
N VAL A 86 3.02 9.23 3.98
CA VAL A 86 2.25 8.07 3.51
C VAL A 86 0.89 8.50 2.98
N ALA A 87 0.11 9.22 3.77
CA ALA A 87 -1.27 9.59 3.44
C ALA A 87 -1.38 10.52 2.22
N GLU A 88 -0.50 11.51 2.09
CA GLU A 88 -0.63 12.58 1.10
C GLU A 88 0.32 12.41 -0.09
N ARG A 89 1.45 11.71 0.10
CA ARG A 89 2.57 11.71 -0.85
C ARG A 89 3.00 10.33 -1.33
N THR A 90 2.25 9.29 -0.99
CA THR A 90 2.50 7.92 -1.43
C THR A 90 1.28 7.40 -2.19
N PRO A 91 1.44 6.78 -3.37
CA PRO A 91 0.34 6.12 -4.06
C PRO A 91 -0.24 5.03 -3.17
N GLY A 92 -1.56 5.02 -3.01
CA GLY A 92 -2.26 3.94 -2.32
C GLY A 92 -2.23 2.64 -3.12
N TYR A 93 -2.85 1.61 -2.56
CA TYR A 93 -3.09 0.34 -3.25
C TYR A 93 -4.57 0.00 -3.20
N VAL A 94 -5.04 -0.78 -4.17
CA VAL A 94 -6.44 -1.22 -4.21
C VAL A 94 -6.56 -2.48 -3.37
N SER A 95 -7.44 -2.43 -2.37
CA SER A 95 -7.82 -3.58 -1.54
C SER A 95 -9.31 -3.91 -1.66
N TRP A 96 -9.71 -5.11 -1.23
CA TRP A 96 -11.11 -5.53 -1.17
C TRP A 96 -11.85 -4.84 -0.03
N GLN A 97 -11.21 -4.75 1.13
CA GLN A 97 -11.66 -3.96 2.27
C GLN A 97 -10.94 -2.59 2.31
N GLN A 98 -11.18 -1.81 3.37
CA GLN A 98 -10.41 -0.59 3.62
C GLN A 98 -8.93 -0.94 3.77
N GLU A 99 -8.06 -0.23 3.04
CA GLU A 99 -6.63 -0.47 3.10
C GLU A 99 -6.07 -0.11 4.49
N VAL A 100 -5.16 -0.94 5.00
CA VAL A 100 -4.50 -0.70 6.28
C VAL A 100 -3.00 -0.67 6.06
N TRP A 101 -2.40 0.53 6.12
CA TRP A 101 -0.97 0.68 5.97
C TRP A 101 -0.23 0.23 7.25
N GLN A 102 0.80 -0.61 7.08
CA GLN A 102 1.49 -1.22 8.22
C GLN A 102 2.62 -0.37 8.76
N SER A 103 2.93 -0.52 10.05
CA SER A 103 4.04 0.16 10.72
C SER A 103 4.88 -0.80 11.54
N HIS A 104 6.17 -0.51 11.69
CA HIS A 104 7.11 -1.30 12.49
C HIS A 104 8.37 -0.49 12.81
N CYS A 105 9.01 -0.76 13.94
CA CYS A 105 10.18 0.00 14.41
C CYS A 105 9.96 1.52 14.48
N ASN A 106 8.74 1.97 14.83
CA ASN A 106 8.37 3.39 14.91
C ASN A 106 8.49 4.13 13.56
N ASP A 107 8.30 3.42 12.45
CA ASP A 107 8.21 3.97 11.09
C ASP A 107 7.11 3.24 10.30
N ALA A 108 6.64 3.84 9.21
CA ALA A 108 5.76 3.17 8.27
C ALA A 108 6.55 2.14 7.44
N CYS A 109 5.90 1.04 7.08
CA CYS A 109 6.50 0.02 6.25
C CYS A 109 6.37 0.37 4.76
N GLU A 110 7.29 -0.15 3.95
CA GLU A 110 7.18 -0.14 2.51
C GLU A 110 6.11 -1.13 2.05
N PHE A 111 5.28 -0.75 1.09
CA PHE A 111 4.35 -1.65 0.42
C PHE A 111 4.98 -2.26 -0.83
N HIS A 112 4.91 -3.59 -0.91
CA HIS A 112 5.52 -4.40 -1.97
C HIS A 112 4.49 -5.16 -2.83
N GLY A 113 3.19 -4.86 -2.69
CA GLY A 113 2.11 -5.49 -3.45
C GLY A 113 1.62 -6.80 -2.84
N ASP A 114 0.92 -7.61 -3.63
CA ASP A 114 0.55 -8.97 -3.26
C ASP A 114 1.79 -9.82 -2.97
N ALA A 115 1.73 -10.60 -1.89
CA ALA A 115 2.78 -11.51 -1.48
C ALA A 115 3.04 -12.58 -2.55
N GLU A 116 4.30 -12.98 -2.73
CA GLU A 116 4.60 -14.17 -3.52
C GLU A 116 4.31 -15.42 -2.68
N LEU A 117 3.87 -16.51 -3.34
CA LEU A 117 3.67 -17.79 -2.64
C LEU A 117 4.95 -18.24 -1.91
N ALA A 118 6.12 -17.97 -2.50
CA ALA A 118 7.41 -18.28 -1.89
C ALA A 118 7.67 -17.48 -0.61
N ASP A 119 7.25 -16.22 -0.55
CA ASP A 119 7.36 -15.38 0.66
C ASP A 119 6.50 -15.96 1.78
N LEU A 120 5.27 -16.36 1.45
CA LEU A 120 4.35 -16.96 2.42
C LEU A 120 4.87 -18.33 2.90
N GLN A 121 5.41 -19.16 2.02
CA GLN A 121 6.02 -20.44 2.40
C GLN A 121 7.26 -20.27 3.29
N ALA A 122 7.96 -19.14 3.19
CA ALA A 122 9.11 -18.81 4.03
C ALA A 122 8.70 -18.21 5.40
N LEU A 123 7.43 -17.85 5.59
CA LEU A 123 6.93 -17.31 6.86
C LEU A 123 6.94 -18.37 7.95
N GLN A 124 7.66 -18.10 9.04
CA GLN A 124 7.87 -19.04 10.15
C GLN A 124 8.22 -18.30 11.44
N GLY A 125 8.15 -19.01 12.57
CA GLY A 125 8.49 -18.44 13.88
C GLY A 125 7.48 -17.39 14.34
N GLU A 126 7.95 -16.36 15.05
CA GLU A 126 7.11 -15.31 15.64
C GLU A 126 6.23 -14.61 14.59
N ALA A 127 6.78 -14.25 13.43
CA ALA A 127 6.02 -13.60 12.36
C ALA A 127 4.87 -14.47 11.80
N LEU A 128 5.01 -15.81 11.81
CA LEU A 128 3.90 -16.69 11.47
C LEU A 128 2.87 -16.72 12.59
N GLU A 129 3.30 -16.87 13.84
CA GLU A 129 2.38 -16.93 14.97
C GLU A 129 1.58 -15.63 15.13
N ASP A 130 2.18 -14.46 14.91
CA ASP A 130 1.50 -13.17 14.90
C ASP A 130 0.45 -13.10 13.79
N PHE A 131 0.82 -13.50 12.56
CA PHE A 131 -0.11 -13.55 11.44
C PHE A 131 -1.30 -14.49 11.71
N LEU A 132 -1.06 -15.66 12.31
CA LEU A 132 -2.13 -16.58 12.67
C LEU A 132 -3.01 -15.99 13.78
N ALA A 133 -2.42 -15.41 14.82
CA ALA A 133 -3.17 -14.81 15.92
C ALA A 133 -4.14 -13.71 15.43
N GLU A 134 -3.76 -12.98 14.39
CA GLU A 134 -4.57 -11.93 13.80
C GLU A 134 -5.62 -12.46 12.80
N TYR A 135 -5.23 -13.36 11.89
CA TYR A 135 -6.06 -13.69 10.72
C TYR A 135 -6.59 -15.13 10.67
N LEU A 136 -5.94 -16.12 11.31
CA LEU A 136 -6.22 -17.54 11.11
C LEU A 136 -6.17 -18.36 12.41
N PRO A 137 -7.23 -19.09 12.79
CA PRO A 137 -7.30 -19.72 14.11
C PRO A 137 -6.34 -20.89 14.33
N ASN A 138 -5.67 -21.42 13.29
CA ASN A 138 -4.65 -22.47 13.44
C ASN A 138 -3.80 -22.69 12.17
N HIS A 139 -2.67 -23.38 12.37
CA HIS A 139 -1.74 -23.84 11.34
C HIS A 139 -2.37 -24.70 10.24
N ALA A 140 -3.44 -25.47 10.52
CA ALA A 140 -4.05 -26.30 9.50
C ALA A 140 -4.78 -25.47 8.43
N LEU A 141 -5.35 -24.32 8.80
CA LEU A 141 -5.93 -23.39 7.84
C LEU A 141 -4.86 -22.63 7.06
N TRP A 142 -3.73 -22.32 7.69
CA TRP A 142 -2.57 -21.75 6.99
C TRP A 142 -2.08 -22.65 5.84
N GLN A 143 -1.91 -23.94 6.10
CA GLN A 143 -1.51 -24.89 5.06
C GLN A 143 -2.55 -24.99 3.92
N LYS A 144 -3.84 -24.91 4.25
CA LYS A 144 -4.90 -24.85 3.22
C LYS A 144 -4.82 -23.57 2.41
N LEU A 145 -4.63 -22.42 3.06
CA LEU A 145 -4.47 -21.13 2.39
C LEU A 145 -3.29 -21.19 1.42
N LEU A 146 -2.12 -21.65 1.85
CA LEU A 146 -0.94 -21.78 0.99
C LEU A 146 -1.20 -22.67 -0.22
N SER A 147 -2.00 -23.74 -0.07
CA SER A 147 -2.31 -24.67 -1.16
C SER A 147 -3.24 -24.09 -2.23
N SER A 148 -4.07 -23.11 -1.86
CA SER A 148 -5.04 -22.46 -2.77
C SER A 148 -4.68 -21.01 -3.12
N TYR A 149 -3.60 -20.47 -2.54
CA TYR A 149 -3.22 -19.07 -2.71
C TYR A 149 -2.87 -18.76 -4.16
N GLN A 150 -3.41 -17.65 -4.65
CA GLN A 150 -3.10 -17.07 -5.94
C GLN A 150 -2.83 -15.58 -5.72
N LYS A 151 -1.72 -15.10 -6.27
CA LYS A 151 -1.37 -13.68 -6.22
C LYS A 151 -2.48 -12.83 -6.86
N GLY A 152 -2.94 -11.78 -6.18
CA GLY A 152 -4.09 -10.96 -6.60
C GLY A 152 -5.44 -11.70 -6.54
N GLY A 153 -5.49 -12.85 -5.87
CA GLY A 153 -6.69 -13.67 -5.72
C GLY A 153 -7.55 -13.28 -4.51
N ASN A 154 -8.42 -14.21 -4.10
CA ASN A 154 -9.19 -14.11 -2.86
C ASN A 154 -8.98 -15.42 -2.04
N PRO A 155 -8.42 -15.36 -0.82
CA PRO A 155 -7.99 -14.15 -0.12
C PRO A 155 -6.74 -13.51 -0.76
N ALA A 156 -6.71 -12.18 -0.76
CA ALA A 156 -5.52 -11.40 -1.07
C ALA A 156 -4.61 -11.36 0.17
N ILE A 157 -3.30 -11.38 -0.04
CA ILE A 157 -2.33 -11.19 1.04
C ILE A 157 -1.33 -10.16 0.56
N TYR A 158 -1.24 -9.04 1.27
CA TYR A 158 -0.32 -7.97 0.94
C TYR A 158 0.98 -8.11 1.73
N LYS A 159 2.08 -7.71 1.09
CA LYS A 159 3.42 -7.72 1.68
C LYS A 159 3.86 -6.29 1.97
N PHE A 160 4.18 -6.06 3.23
CA PHE A 160 4.87 -4.88 3.71
C PHE A 160 6.29 -5.24 4.17
N GLN A 161 7.20 -4.29 4.15
CA GLN A 161 8.56 -4.47 4.62
C GLN A 161 9.00 -3.32 5.53
N CYS A 162 9.48 -3.65 6.72
CA CYS A 162 10.04 -2.66 7.62
C CYS A 162 11.35 -2.10 7.05
N ARG A 163 11.43 -0.78 6.94
CA ARG A 163 12.60 -0.07 6.40
C ARG A 163 13.86 -0.22 7.25
N HIS A 164 13.70 -0.46 8.54
CA HIS A 164 14.80 -0.52 9.50
C HIS A 164 15.37 -1.92 9.69
N CYS A 165 14.52 -2.91 9.99
CA CYS A 165 14.96 -4.28 10.27
C CYS A 165 14.77 -5.24 9.09
N GLN A 166 14.14 -4.80 7.99
CA GLN A 166 13.84 -5.60 6.79
C GLN A 166 12.86 -6.75 7.02
N GLN A 167 12.21 -6.80 8.19
CA GLN A 167 11.15 -7.76 8.50
C GLN A 167 9.97 -7.57 7.57
N ALA A 168 9.50 -8.67 6.97
CA ALA A 168 8.29 -8.69 6.19
C ALA A 168 7.07 -8.80 7.11
N ILE A 169 6.04 -8.03 6.81
CA ILE A 169 4.74 -8.03 7.50
C ILE A 169 3.69 -8.36 6.44
N PHE A 170 2.81 -9.30 6.75
CA PHE A 170 1.77 -9.74 5.83
C PHE A 170 0.40 -9.41 6.40
N THR A 171 -0.49 -8.91 5.56
CA THR A 171 -1.90 -8.69 5.93
C THR A 171 -2.81 -9.48 5.03
N LEU A 172 -3.86 -10.05 5.60
CA LEU A 172 -4.86 -10.82 4.85
C LEU A 172 -6.10 -9.97 4.61
N ASP A 173 -6.54 -9.96 3.37
CA ASP A 173 -7.74 -9.26 2.93
C ASP A 173 -8.65 -10.22 2.16
N CYS A 174 -9.87 -10.39 2.65
CA CYS A 174 -10.84 -11.33 2.08
C CYS A 174 -12.21 -10.67 1.89
N HIS A 175 -12.91 -11.10 0.84
CA HIS A 175 -14.31 -10.73 0.59
C HIS A 175 -15.29 -11.68 1.30
#